data_AF-A0A179F3G7-F1
#
_entry.id   AF-A0A179F3G7-F1
#
_cell.length_a   1.000
_cell.length_b   1.000
_cell.length_c   1.000
_cell.angle_alpha   90.00
_cell.angle_beta   90.00
_cell.angle_gamma   90.00
#
_symmetry.space_group_name_H-M   'P 1'
#
loop_
_entity.id
_entity.type
_entity.pdbx_description
1 polymer ?
#
loop_
_entity_poly.entity_id
_entity_poly.type
_entity_poly.pdbx_seq_one_letter_code
_entity_poly.pdbx_strand_id
1 'polypeptide(L)'
;MSSCTYKQLQWEPSSRDLFNNRITTIKSLRNALPDSTFLAIDTEHVAITNEKDRILHQVGLAHLPTLQDSSQTDTTNQPSLQNFCTTNQIQALTLNINIPKEELDTFICLRGGKNMPARRSHRFGQQQQVNLENLEAAIVDFIQGCPRKKTNLVLIGFEMAAEWTYLYKAFPRAMPFFSAWMDLRDIVQDITSSVGVIPGLVSLLQTVGYHWKDV
;
A
#
# COMPACT_ATOMS: atom_id res chain seq x y z
N MET A 1 4.53 -5.92 17.23
CA MET A 1 3.15 -5.43 17.31
C MET A 1 2.18 -6.55 16.92
N SER A 2 1.24 -6.95 17.78
CA SER A 2 0.26 -8.02 17.46
C SER A 2 -0.65 -7.61 16.29
N SER A 3 -0.95 -8.53 15.37
CA SER A 3 -1.85 -8.27 14.23
C SER A 3 -3.28 -7.95 14.68
N CYS A 4 -3.93 -6.97 14.04
CA CYS A 4 -5.36 -6.72 14.21
C CYS A 4 -6.16 -7.79 13.48
N THR A 5 -7.17 -8.36 14.14
CA THR A 5 -8.08 -9.30 13.47
C THR A 5 -9.11 -8.53 12.63
N TYR A 6 -9.55 -9.10 11.51
CA TYR A 6 -10.61 -8.48 10.70
C TYR A 6 -11.90 -8.30 11.49
N LYS A 7 -12.24 -9.24 12.38
CA LYS A 7 -13.38 -9.08 13.29
C LYS A 7 -13.23 -7.82 14.14
N GLN A 8 -12.05 -7.58 14.72
CA GLN A 8 -11.82 -6.37 15.50
C GLN A 8 -12.07 -5.11 14.65
N LEU A 9 -11.48 -5.04 13.45
CA LEU A 9 -11.60 -3.86 12.57
C LEU A 9 -13.05 -3.59 12.13
N GLN A 10 -13.89 -4.62 12.03
CA GLN A 10 -15.31 -4.50 11.70
C GLN A 10 -16.15 -3.87 12.81
N TRP A 11 -15.70 -3.89 14.07
CA TRP A 11 -16.50 -3.44 15.22
C TRP A 11 -15.94 -2.16 15.85
N GLU A 12 -14.62 -1.95 15.79
CA GLU A 12 -13.96 -0.81 16.43
C GLU A 12 -14.37 0.53 15.80
N PRO A 13 -14.89 1.50 16.57
CA PRO A 13 -15.41 2.77 16.03
C PRO A 13 -14.41 3.54 15.15
N SER A 14 -13.12 3.46 15.46
CA SER A 14 -12.06 4.18 14.74
C SER A 14 -11.74 3.58 13.36
N SER A 15 -12.16 2.35 13.07
CA SER A 15 -11.87 1.67 11.80
C SER A 15 -13.09 1.12 11.09
N ARG A 16 -14.21 0.94 11.79
CA ARG A 16 -15.43 0.28 11.31
C ARG A 16 -15.92 0.84 9.99
N ASP A 17 -16.06 2.16 9.91
CA ASP A 17 -16.73 2.79 8.77
C ASP A 17 -15.87 2.62 7.49
N LEU A 18 -14.55 2.83 7.59
CA LEU A 18 -13.63 2.56 6.49
C LEU A 18 -13.57 1.06 6.18
N PHE A 19 -13.37 0.20 7.19
CA PHE A 19 -13.19 -1.24 7.00
C PHE A 19 -14.40 -1.89 6.33
N ASN A 20 -15.61 -1.45 6.67
CA ASN A 20 -16.84 -1.96 6.04
C ASN A 20 -17.08 -1.38 4.65
N ASN A 21 -16.47 -0.26 4.27
CA ASN A 21 -16.52 0.27 2.92
C ASN A 21 -15.42 -0.33 2.03
N ARG A 22 -15.46 -1.65 1.85
CA ARG A 22 -14.51 -2.43 1.05
C ARG A 22 -15.01 -2.59 -0.39
N ILE A 23 -14.17 -2.26 -1.36
CA ILE A 23 -14.40 -2.53 -2.78
C ILE A 23 -13.84 -3.91 -3.10
N THR A 24 -14.71 -4.86 -3.47
CA THR A 24 -14.32 -6.26 -3.73
C THR A 24 -14.55 -6.73 -5.16
N THR A 25 -15.23 -5.93 -6.00
CA THR A 25 -15.58 -6.31 -7.37
C THR A 25 -15.12 -5.29 -8.39
N ILE A 26 -14.83 -5.74 -9.61
CA ILE A 26 -14.43 -4.88 -10.73
C ILE A 26 -15.53 -3.86 -11.08
N LYS A 27 -16.81 -4.25 -10.92
CA LYS A 27 -17.95 -3.35 -11.10
C LYS A 27 -17.93 -2.21 -10.09
N SER A 28 -17.68 -2.51 -8.82
CA SER A 28 -17.62 -1.49 -7.77
C SER A 28 -16.40 -0.58 -7.96
N LEU A 29 -15.25 -1.13 -8.36
CA LEU A 29 -14.08 -0.35 -8.73
C LEU A 29 -14.40 0.62 -9.88
N ARG A 30 -15.02 0.14 -10.96
CA ARG A 30 -15.43 0.97 -12.10
C ARG A 30 -16.36 2.12 -11.68
N ASN A 31 -17.31 1.86 -10.78
CA ASN A 31 -18.21 2.88 -10.25
C ASN A 31 -17.48 3.94 -9.40
N ALA A 32 -16.37 3.57 -8.74
CA ALA A 32 -15.57 4.50 -7.93
C ALA A 32 -14.64 5.39 -8.78
N LEU A 33 -14.24 4.96 -9.98
CA LEU A 33 -13.28 5.67 -10.85
C LEU A 33 -13.63 7.14 -11.10
N PRO A 34 -14.88 7.55 -11.40
CA PRO A 34 -15.17 8.93 -11.78
C PRO A 34 -14.84 9.93 -10.68
N ASP A 35 -15.22 9.62 -9.43
CA ASP A 35 -15.19 10.56 -8.30
C ASP A 35 -14.12 10.24 -7.25
N SER A 36 -13.23 9.29 -7.53
CA SER A 36 -12.16 8.90 -6.61
C SER A 36 -10.75 9.13 -7.16
N THR A 37 -9.85 9.54 -6.27
CA THR A 37 -8.41 9.35 -6.40
C THR A 37 -8.00 8.11 -5.58
N PHE A 38 -6.80 7.60 -5.83
CA PHE A 38 -6.34 6.36 -5.21
C PHE A 38 -5.00 6.54 -4.54
N LEU A 39 -4.80 5.87 -3.41
CA LEU A 39 -3.51 5.83 -2.74
C LEU A 39 -3.18 4.42 -2.31
N ALA A 40 -2.08 3.91 -2.85
CA ALA A 40 -1.53 2.63 -2.45
C ALA A 40 -0.62 2.81 -1.23
N ILE A 41 -0.71 1.88 -0.27
CA ILE A 41 0.20 1.76 0.87
C ILE A 41 0.81 0.37 0.89
N ASP A 42 2.08 0.30 1.27
CA ASP A 42 2.81 -0.94 1.49
C ASP A 42 3.73 -0.78 2.72
N THR A 43 3.80 -1.81 3.57
CA THR A 43 4.55 -1.73 4.83
C THR A 43 5.58 -2.84 4.96
N GLU A 44 6.84 -2.44 5.12
CA GLU A 44 7.94 -3.38 5.27
C GLU A 44 8.41 -3.42 6.73
N HIS A 45 8.44 -4.64 7.27
CA HIS A 45 8.70 -4.88 8.67
C HIS A 45 9.50 -6.16 8.88
N VAL A 46 10.21 -6.21 10.01
CA VAL A 46 11.06 -7.35 10.35
C VAL A 46 10.70 -7.91 11.71
N ALA A 47 10.61 -9.23 11.82
CA ALA A 47 10.41 -9.90 13.11
C ALA A 47 11.71 -9.91 13.93
N ILE A 48 11.66 -9.43 15.17
CA ILE A 48 12.81 -9.43 16.10
C ILE A 48 12.95 -10.83 16.71
N THR A 49 12.00 -11.20 17.57
CA THR A 49 12.05 -12.45 18.35
C THR A 49 11.06 -13.50 17.81
N ASN A 50 9.85 -13.06 17.43
CA ASN A 50 8.79 -13.89 16.87
C ASN A 50 7.85 -13.05 15.99
N GLU A 51 6.86 -13.67 15.35
CA GLU A 51 5.93 -12.97 14.46
C GLU A 51 5.07 -11.89 15.13
N LYS A 52 4.97 -11.85 16.46
CA LYS A 52 4.22 -10.82 17.19
C LYS A 52 5.08 -9.62 17.55
N ASP A 53 6.39 -9.75 17.41
CA ASP A 53 7.38 -8.73 17.74
C ASP A 53 8.09 -8.28 16.45
N ARG A 54 7.56 -7.21 15.86
CA ARG A 54 7.91 -6.73 14.52
C ARG A 54 8.29 -5.26 14.60
N ILE A 55 9.40 -4.89 13.96
CA ILE A 55 9.83 -3.50 13.75
C ILE A 55 9.40 -3.09 12.34
N LEU A 56 8.58 -2.06 12.24
CA LEU A 56 8.31 -1.38 10.98
C LEU A 56 9.54 -0.57 10.60
N HIS A 57 10.08 -0.77 9.41
CA HIS A 57 11.29 -0.07 8.97
C HIS A 57 11.11 0.75 7.70
N GLN A 58 10.02 0.53 6.97
CA GLN A 58 9.71 1.32 5.79
C GLN A 58 8.21 1.33 5.48
N VAL A 59 7.73 2.45 4.94
CA VAL A 59 6.38 2.60 4.39
C VAL A 59 6.50 3.15 2.97
N GLY A 60 5.85 2.50 2.02
CA GLY A 60 5.68 2.96 0.65
C GLY A 60 4.30 3.58 0.46
N LEU A 61 4.24 4.74 -0.21
CA LEU A 61 3.01 5.43 -0.56
C LEU A 61 3.05 5.79 -2.05
N ALA A 62 1.94 5.58 -2.75
CA ALA A 62 1.78 6.02 -4.13
C ALA A 62 0.36 6.56 -4.38
N HIS A 63 0.25 7.84 -4.68
CA HIS A 63 -1.01 8.51 -5.01
C HIS A 63 -1.18 8.62 -6.53
N LEU A 64 -2.35 8.17 -6.98
CA LEU A 64 -2.82 8.27 -8.35
C LEU A 64 -4.02 9.23 -8.39
N PRO A 65 -3.85 10.46 -8.92
CA PRO A 65 -4.89 11.50 -8.87
C PRO A 65 -6.12 11.17 -9.72
N THR A 66 -5.92 10.59 -10.90
CA THR A 66 -7.01 10.19 -11.79
C THR A 66 -6.54 9.00 -12.62
N LEU A 67 -7.37 7.95 -12.68
CA LEU A 67 -7.29 6.97 -13.76
C LEU A 67 -7.92 7.63 -14.98
N GLN A 68 -7.11 8.02 -15.97
CA GLN A 68 -7.66 8.42 -17.27
C GLN A 68 -8.26 7.18 -17.93
N ASP A 69 -9.44 7.32 -18.53
CA ASP A 69 -10.01 6.27 -19.39
C ASP A 69 -9.05 6.07 -20.56
N SER A 70 -8.22 5.04 -20.48
CA SER A 70 -7.24 4.70 -21.51
C SER A 70 -7.93 4.01 -22.68
N SER A 71 -8.89 4.70 -23.32
CA SER A 71 -9.46 4.30 -24.61
C SER A 71 -8.48 4.54 -25.78
N GLN A 72 -7.28 5.07 -25.50
CA GLN A 72 -6.26 5.43 -26.50
C GLN A 72 -4.84 4.91 -26.19
N THR A 73 -4.64 3.99 -25.25
CA THR A 73 -3.30 3.38 -25.10
C THR A 73 -3.12 2.32 -26.18
N ASP A 74 -2.42 2.71 -27.24
CA ASP A 74 -1.81 1.80 -28.21
C ASP A 74 -1.02 0.73 -27.44
N THR A 75 -1.56 -0.49 -27.37
CA THR A 75 -0.98 -1.61 -26.59
C THR A 75 0.32 -2.14 -27.21
N THR A 76 0.78 -1.52 -28.29
CA THR A 76 1.96 -1.92 -29.07
C THR A 76 3.28 -1.46 -28.45
N ASN A 77 3.25 -0.48 -27.52
CA ASN A 77 4.41 -0.08 -26.73
C ASN A 77 4.01 -0.01 -25.24
N GLN A 78 4.35 -1.01 -24.44
CA GLN A 78 4.21 -0.90 -22.99
C GLN A 78 5.11 0.25 -22.50
N PRO A 79 4.54 1.34 -21.96
CA PRO A 79 5.35 2.41 -21.38
C PRO A 79 6.13 1.83 -20.20
N SER A 80 7.41 2.20 -20.06
CA SER A 80 8.17 1.88 -18.85
C SER A 80 7.41 2.35 -17.59
N LEU A 81 7.64 1.72 -16.43
CA LEU A 81 7.01 2.14 -15.18
C LEU A 81 7.20 3.64 -14.92
N GLN A 82 8.37 4.19 -15.25
CA GLN A 82 8.66 5.62 -15.13
C GLN A 82 7.77 6.46 -16.06
N ASN A 83 7.58 6.05 -17.31
CA ASN A 83 6.69 6.72 -18.26
C ASN A 83 5.24 6.66 -17.78
N PHE A 84 4.77 5.48 -17.35
CA PHE A 84 3.44 5.31 -16.78
C PHE A 84 3.20 6.26 -15.60
N CYS A 85 4.13 6.29 -14.64
CA CYS A 85 3.99 7.16 -13.48
C CYS A 85 4.04 8.63 -13.86
N THR A 86 4.88 9.03 -14.82
CA THR A 86 4.97 10.43 -15.28
C THR A 86 3.70 10.88 -15.99
N THR A 87 3.21 10.07 -16.94
CA THR A 87 1.97 10.36 -17.70
C THR A 87 0.75 10.46 -16.78
N ASN A 88 0.67 9.58 -15.78
CA ASN A 88 -0.44 9.57 -14.82
C ASN A 88 -0.22 10.49 -13.61
N GLN A 89 0.86 11.27 -13.60
CA GLN A 89 1.19 12.21 -12.51
C GLN A 89 1.19 11.54 -11.13
N ILE A 90 1.68 10.29 -11.06
CA ILE A 90 1.77 9.53 -9.82
C ILE A 90 2.77 10.23 -8.90
N GLN A 91 2.33 10.51 -7.68
CA GLN A 91 3.20 10.99 -6.62
C GLN A 91 3.53 9.79 -5.74
N ALA A 92 4.81 9.50 -5.54
CA ALA A 92 5.24 8.40 -4.70
C ALA A 92 6.22 8.87 -3.63
N LEU A 93 6.11 8.31 -2.43
CA LEU A 93 6.93 8.60 -1.27
C LEU A 93 7.34 7.29 -0.59
N THR A 94 8.63 7.11 -0.38
CA THR A 94 9.16 6.09 0.52
C THR A 94 9.59 6.75 1.82
N LEU A 95 8.98 6.36 2.93
CA LEU A 95 9.38 6.71 4.28
C LEU A 95 10.27 5.60 4.83
N ASN A 96 11.55 5.89 5.01
CA ASN A 96 12.49 5.01 5.69
C ASN A 96 12.53 5.37 7.17
N ILE A 97 12.24 4.41 8.03
CA ILE A 97 12.15 4.67 9.47
C ILE A 97 13.54 4.50 10.07
N ASN A 98 13.97 5.52 10.82
CA ASN A 98 15.19 5.48 11.59
C ASN A 98 15.00 4.49 12.74
N ILE A 99 15.69 3.37 12.68
CA ILE A 99 15.75 2.38 13.76
C ILE A 99 16.93 2.76 14.67
N PRO A 100 16.72 2.89 15.99
CA PRO A 100 17.80 3.12 16.93
C PRO A 100 18.92 2.08 16.76
N LYS A 101 20.17 2.52 16.86
CA LYS A 101 21.32 1.65 16.65
C LYS A 101 21.33 0.43 17.57
N GLU A 102 20.87 0.58 18.81
CA GLU A 102 20.78 -0.52 19.79
C GLU A 102 19.79 -1.61 19.35
N GLU A 103 18.65 -1.24 18.78
CA GLU A 103 17.68 -2.19 18.21
C GLU A 103 18.23 -2.88 16.97
N LEU A 104 18.94 -2.11 16.12
CA LEU A 104 19.60 -2.64 14.93
C LEU A 104 20.74 -3.61 15.29
N ASP A 105 21.54 -3.29 16.30
CA ASP A 105 22.64 -4.12 16.79
C ASP A 105 22.09 -5.40 17.43
N THR A 106 21.02 -5.30 18.23
CA THR A 106 20.30 -6.45 18.79
C THR A 106 19.78 -7.36 17.67
N PHE A 107 19.21 -6.78 16.61
CA PHE A 107 18.76 -7.51 15.44
C PHE A 107 19.90 -8.23 14.70
N ILE A 108 21.02 -7.54 14.46
CA ILE A 108 22.20 -8.11 13.81
C ILE A 108 22.74 -9.28 14.63
N CYS A 109 22.82 -9.14 15.96
CA CYS A 109 23.24 -10.20 16.87
C CYS A 109 22.31 -11.42 16.84
N LEU A 110 20.99 -11.23 16.79
CA LEU A 110 20.01 -12.32 16.83
C LEU A 110 19.81 -13.04 15.49
N ARG A 111 19.99 -12.35 14.35
CA ARG A 111 19.64 -12.88 13.01
C ARG A 111 20.78 -12.84 11.99
N GLY A 112 21.99 -12.47 12.41
CA GLY A 112 23.18 -12.44 11.56
C GLY A 112 23.07 -11.47 10.36
N GLY A 113 22.26 -10.42 10.49
CA GLY A 113 22.05 -9.41 9.44
C GLY A 113 21.33 -9.89 8.17
N LYS A 114 20.91 -11.17 8.09
CA LYS A 114 20.37 -11.79 6.86
C LYS A 114 18.99 -11.27 6.40
N ASN A 115 18.30 -10.52 7.25
CA ASN A 115 16.95 -10.02 6.97
C ASN A 115 16.85 -8.49 7.00
N MET A 116 17.97 -7.76 6.91
CA MET A 116 17.89 -6.34 6.56
C MET A 116 17.63 -6.25 5.05
N PRO A 117 16.45 -5.76 4.62
CA PRO A 117 16.17 -5.70 3.19
C PRO A 117 17.20 -4.80 2.51
N ALA A 118 17.88 -5.36 1.52
CA ALA A 118 18.77 -4.60 0.66
C ALA A 118 17.95 -3.48 0.01
N ARG A 119 18.24 -2.24 0.37
CA ARG A 119 17.57 -1.07 -0.22
C ARG A 119 17.91 -1.05 -1.71
N ARG A 120 16.94 -1.39 -2.57
CA ARG A 120 17.11 -1.30 -4.03
C ARG A 120 17.44 0.16 -4.39
N SER A 121 18.44 0.34 -5.26
CA SER A 121 18.92 1.66 -5.67
C SER A 121 17.94 2.41 -6.58
N HIS A 122 17.11 1.67 -7.33
CA HIS A 122 16.08 2.23 -8.20
C HIS A 122 14.73 2.25 -7.48
N ARG A 123 14.23 3.45 -7.19
CA ARG A 123 12.86 3.68 -6.70
C ARG A 123 12.26 4.86 -7.45
N PHE A 124 10.99 4.74 -7.80
CA PHE A 124 10.23 5.86 -8.33
C PHE A 124 9.74 6.75 -7.18
N GLY A 125 9.82 8.07 -7.35
CA GLY A 125 9.33 9.06 -6.38
C GLY A 125 10.36 9.53 -5.36
N GLN A 126 9.87 10.22 -4.33
CA GLN A 126 10.69 10.81 -3.28
C GLN A 126 11.03 9.79 -2.19
N GLN A 127 12.19 9.99 -1.55
CA GLN A 127 12.59 9.21 -0.38
C GLN A 127 12.87 10.17 0.78
N GLN A 128 12.38 9.81 1.95
CA GLN A 128 12.57 10.58 3.18
C GLN A 128 12.96 9.63 4.31
N GLN A 129 13.92 10.04 5.15
CA GLN A 129 14.18 9.40 6.44
C GLN A 129 13.28 10.06 7.48
N VAL A 130 12.66 9.25 8.34
CA VAL A 130 11.73 9.72 9.38
C VAL A 130 11.94 8.91 10.64
N ASN A 131 11.81 9.52 11.81
CA ASN A 131 11.74 8.76 13.05
C ASN A 131 10.33 8.19 13.24
N LEU A 132 10.21 7.12 14.03
CA LEU A 132 8.92 6.45 14.24
C LEU A 132 7.86 7.42 14.81
N GLU A 133 8.23 8.33 15.71
CA GLU A 133 7.33 9.32 16.31
C GLU A 133 6.78 10.36 15.31
N ASN A 134 7.49 10.57 14.19
CA ASN A 134 7.09 11.53 13.14
C ASN A 134 6.46 10.82 11.93
N LEU A 135 6.36 9.49 11.95
CA LEU A 135 5.89 8.69 10.81
C LEU A 135 4.45 9.04 10.43
N GLU A 136 3.54 9.07 11.41
CA GLU A 136 2.13 9.38 11.15
C GLU A 136 1.96 10.78 10.56
N ALA A 137 2.68 11.78 11.10
CA ALA A 137 2.65 13.13 10.59
C ALA A 137 3.12 13.19 9.11
N ALA A 138 4.23 12.54 8.78
CA ALA A 138 4.72 12.49 7.41
C ALA A 138 3.74 11.81 6.43
N ILE A 139 3.05 10.74 6.87
CA ILE A 139 2.00 10.10 6.07
C ILE A 139 0.83 11.06 5.84
N VAL A 140 0.36 11.72 6.89
CA VAL A 140 -0.75 12.69 6.81
C VAL A 140 -0.39 13.87 5.92
N ASP A 141 0.81 14.43 6.06
CA ASP A 141 1.29 15.55 5.25
C ASP A 141 1.35 15.17 3.76
N PHE A 142 1.81 13.96 3.44
CA PHE A 142 1.79 13.44 2.07
C PHE A 142 0.35 13.34 1.54
N ILE A 143 -0.57 12.74 2.31
CA ILE A 143 -1.98 12.57 1.93
C ILE A 143 -2.68 13.93 1.71
N GLN A 144 -2.31 14.95 2.46
CA GLN A 144 -2.85 16.31 2.34
C GLN A 144 -2.21 17.11 1.20
N GLY A 145 -0.92 16.89 0.93
CA GLY A 145 -0.20 17.52 -0.18
C GLY A 145 -0.57 16.97 -1.56
N CYS A 146 -1.19 15.78 -1.61
CA CYS A 146 -1.67 15.17 -2.84
C CYS A 146 -2.77 16.04 -3.49
N PRO A 147 -2.68 16.37 -4.79
CA PRO A 147 -3.68 17.17 -5.48
C PRO A 147 -5.01 16.41 -5.57
N ARG A 148 -6.02 16.90 -4.85
CA ARG A 148 -7.38 16.33 -4.87
C ARG A 148 -8.27 17.09 -5.83
N LYS A 149 -8.39 16.59 -7.05
CA LYS A 149 -9.42 17.05 -8.01
C LYS A 149 -10.78 16.42 -7.74
N LYS A 150 -10.81 15.35 -6.95
CA LYS A 150 -11.98 14.53 -6.68
C LYS A 150 -12.25 14.45 -5.19
N THR A 151 -13.49 14.13 -4.84
CA THR A 151 -13.98 14.17 -3.46
C THR A 151 -13.50 12.99 -2.64
N ASN A 152 -13.37 11.81 -3.26
CA ASN A 152 -13.08 10.56 -2.57
C ASN A 152 -11.62 10.16 -2.72
N LEU A 153 -11.03 9.62 -1.64
CA LEU A 153 -9.73 8.95 -1.66
C LEU A 153 -9.95 7.48 -1.32
N VAL A 154 -9.46 6.58 -2.16
CA VAL A 154 -9.57 5.14 -1.97
C VAL A 154 -8.21 4.56 -1.61
N LEU A 155 -8.15 3.82 -0.49
CA LEU A 155 -6.97 3.09 -0.06
C LEU A 155 -6.82 1.81 -0.90
N ILE A 156 -5.62 1.57 -1.42
CA ILE A 156 -5.27 0.35 -2.14
C ILE A 156 -4.13 -0.35 -1.40
N GLY A 157 -4.14 -1.67 -1.38
CA GLY A 157 -2.93 -2.44 -1.18
C GLY A 157 -3.08 -3.88 -1.63
N PHE A 158 -2.09 -4.68 -1.26
CA PHE A 158 -2.02 -6.11 -1.56
C PHE A 158 -1.76 -6.83 -0.25
N GLU A 159 -2.60 -7.81 0.09
CA GLU A 159 -2.46 -8.52 1.37
C GLU A 159 -2.53 -7.60 2.61
N MET A 160 -3.61 -6.81 2.66
CA MET A 160 -3.83 -5.69 3.59
C MET A 160 -3.78 -5.99 5.10
N ALA A 161 -3.53 -7.23 5.54
CA ALA A 161 -3.55 -7.59 6.95
C ALA A 161 -2.48 -6.85 7.78
N ALA A 162 -1.28 -6.68 7.22
CA ALA A 162 -0.21 -5.92 7.87
C ALA A 162 -0.53 -4.42 7.87
N GLU A 163 -0.95 -3.90 6.71
CA GLU A 163 -1.29 -2.50 6.48
C GLU A 163 -2.40 -2.06 7.42
N TRP A 164 -3.44 -2.87 7.61
CA TRP A 164 -4.51 -2.61 8.57
C TRP A 164 -4.01 -2.56 10.01
N THR A 165 -3.06 -3.42 10.38
CA THR A 165 -2.48 -3.40 11.72
C THR A 165 -1.74 -2.08 11.95
N TYR A 166 -0.99 -1.60 10.96
CA TYR A 166 -0.24 -0.35 11.06
C TYR A 166 -1.13 0.90 10.94
N LEU A 167 -2.13 0.90 10.06
CA LEU A 167 -3.16 1.93 10.00
C LEU A 167 -3.85 2.10 11.35
N TYR A 168 -4.25 0.99 11.97
CA TYR A 168 -4.96 1.04 13.24
C TYR A 168 -4.07 1.49 14.42
N LYS A 169 -2.80 1.06 14.45
CA LYS A 169 -1.94 1.19 15.63
C LYS A 169 -0.84 2.24 15.53
N ALA A 170 -0.31 2.49 14.34
CA ALA A 170 0.85 3.34 14.12
C ALA A 170 0.49 4.67 13.45
N PHE A 171 -0.52 4.71 12.58
CA PHE A 171 -0.95 5.93 11.92
C PHE A 171 -2.48 6.05 11.77
N PRO A 172 -3.25 5.95 12.88
CA PRO A 172 -4.71 6.02 12.86
C PRO A 172 -5.30 7.32 12.30
N ARG A 173 -4.58 8.44 12.39
CA ARG A 173 -5.00 9.73 11.83
C ARG A 173 -5.03 9.73 10.30
N ALA A 174 -4.40 8.76 9.64
CA ALA A 174 -4.51 8.59 8.19
C ALA A 174 -5.87 7.99 7.78
N MET A 175 -6.50 7.18 8.63
CA MET A 175 -7.74 6.46 8.28
C MET A 175 -8.89 7.37 7.86
N PRO A 176 -9.20 8.49 8.55
CA PRO A 176 -10.32 9.37 8.18
C PRO A 176 -10.20 10.03 6.80
N PHE A 177 -9.02 10.03 6.17
CA PHE A 177 -8.86 10.57 4.82
C PHE A 177 -9.43 9.64 3.75
N PHE A 178 -9.58 8.35 4.04
CA PHE A 178 -10.05 7.36 3.09
C PHE A 178 -11.57 7.22 3.18
N SER A 179 -12.19 7.19 2.01
CA SER A 179 -13.62 6.96 1.83
C SER A 179 -13.93 5.46 1.75
N ALA A 180 -13.06 4.69 1.11
CA ALA A 180 -13.17 3.25 0.90
C ALA A 180 -11.77 2.62 0.81
N TRP A 181 -11.70 1.30 0.84
CA TRP A 181 -10.45 0.56 0.63
C TRP A 181 -10.63 -0.67 -0.26
N MET A 182 -9.51 -1.18 -0.77
CA MET A 182 -9.47 -2.32 -1.67
C MET A 182 -8.22 -3.16 -1.44
N ASP A 183 -8.39 -4.48 -1.36
CA ASP A 183 -7.29 -5.44 -1.56
C ASP A 183 -7.31 -5.88 -3.03
N LEU A 184 -6.20 -5.68 -3.75
CA LEU A 184 -6.12 -6.03 -5.17
C LEU A 184 -6.45 -7.50 -5.44
N ARG A 185 -6.26 -8.39 -4.45
CA ARG A 185 -6.60 -9.81 -4.57
C ARG A 185 -8.09 -10.04 -4.74
N ASP A 186 -8.95 -9.19 -4.16
CA ASP A 186 -10.41 -9.31 -4.32
C ASP A 186 -10.83 -9.06 -5.76
N ILE A 187 -10.27 -8.02 -6.38
CA ILE A 187 -10.59 -7.65 -7.77
C ILE A 187 -10.15 -8.72 -8.74
N VAL A 188 -8.96 -9.29 -8.54
CA VAL A 188 -8.46 -10.37 -9.39
C VAL A 188 -9.27 -11.65 -9.19
N GLN A 189 -9.69 -11.93 -7.96
CA GLN A 189 -10.59 -13.05 -7.68
C GLN A 189 -11.94 -12.89 -8.41
N ASP A 190 -12.51 -11.68 -8.39
CA ASP A 190 -13.75 -11.34 -9.10
C ASP A 190 -13.59 -11.49 -10.63
N ILE A 191 -12.50 -10.99 -11.21
CA ILE A 191 -12.22 -11.10 -12.66
C ILE A 191 -12.04 -12.55 -13.11
N THR A 192 -11.30 -13.35 -12.34
CA THR A 192 -10.99 -14.75 -12.71
C THR A 192 -12.13 -15.71 -12.40
N SER A 193 -13.21 -15.25 -11.74
CA SER A 193 -14.31 -16.11 -11.23
C SER A 193 -13.80 -17.30 -10.39
N SER A 194 -12.61 -17.18 -9.80
CA SER A 194 -11.96 -18.26 -9.05
C SER A 194 -12.53 -18.32 -7.64
N VAL A 195 -13.48 -19.22 -7.42
CA VAL A 195 -14.02 -19.46 -6.07
C VAL A 195 -12.95 -20.17 -5.23
N GLY A 196 -12.52 -19.53 -4.14
CA GLY A 196 -11.64 -20.13 -3.13
C GLY A 196 -10.13 -20.05 -3.39
N VAL A 197 -9.68 -19.50 -4.52
CA VAL A 197 -8.25 -19.27 -4.77
C VAL A 197 -7.94 -17.77 -4.63
N ILE A 198 -7.18 -17.42 -3.59
CA ILE A 198 -6.65 -16.07 -3.40
C ILE A 198 -5.33 -15.98 -4.18
N PRO A 199 -5.23 -15.10 -5.20
CA PRO A 199 -4.02 -15.01 -6.01
C PRO A 199 -2.85 -14.44 -5.19
N GLY A 200 -1.71 -15.13 -5.22
CA GLY A 200 -0.44 -14.56 -4.78
C GLY A 200 0.07 -13.49 -5.75
N LEU A 201 1.11 -12.75 -5.37
CA LEU A 201 1.60 -11.59 -6.13
C LEU A 201 1.94 -11.92 -7.59
N VAL A 202 2.68 -13.01 -7.82
CA VAL A 202 3.08 -13.42 -9.18
C VAL A 202 1.85 -13.74 -10.05
N SER A 203 0.91 -14.52 -9.53
CA SER A 203 -0.32 -14.87 -10.24
C SER A 203 -1.19 -13.65 -10.49
N LEU A 204 -1.25 -12.70 -9.55
CA LEU A 204 -1.94 -11.43 -9.71
C LEU A 204 -1.35 -10.64 -10.88
N LEU A 205 -0.03 -10.42 -10.86
CA LEU A 205 0.67 -9.68 -11.92
C LEU A 205 0.46 -10.33 -13.30
N GLN A 206 0.56 -11.65 -13.39
CA GLN A 206 0.28 -12.39 -14.62
C GLN A 206 -1.16 -12.21 -15.10
N THR A 207 -2.13 -12.21 -14.18
CA THR A 207 -3.55 -12.05 -14.53
C THR A 207 -3.86 -10.66 -15.07
N VAL A 208 -3.18 -9.63 -14.56
CA VAL A 208 -3.34 -8.25 -15.05
C VAL A 208 -2.38 -7.90 -16.20
N GLY A 209 -1.71 -8.90 -16.78
CA GLY A 209 -0.91 -8.76 -18.01
C GLY A 209 0.53 -8.27 -17.82
N TYR A 210 1.06 -8.31 -16.59
CA TYR A 210 2.46 -8.00 -16.30
C TYR A 210 3.31 -9.29 -16.27
N HIS A 211 4.48 -9.20 -16.88
CA HIS A 211 5.54 -10.21 -16.79
C HIS A 211 6.68 -9.72 -15.89
N TRP A 212 7.47 -10.65 -15.34
CA TRP A 212 8.59 -10.30 -14.48
C TRP A 212 9.62 -9.37 -15.17
N LYS A 213 9.65 -9.37 -16.50
CA LYS A 213 10.52 -8.52 -17.32
C LYS A 213 10.04 -7.06 -17.38
N ASP A 214 8.83 -6.81 -16.92
CA ASP A 214 8.18 -5.49 -16.94
C ASP A 214 8.37 -4.73 -15.60
N VAL A 215 9.07 -5.36 -14.63
CA VAL A 215 9.33 -4.84 -13.26
C VAL A 215 10.83 -4.67 -13.02
#